data_AF-V4GSI1-F1
#
_entry.id   AF-V4GSI1-F1
#
_cell.length_a   1.000
_cell.length_b   1.000
_cell.length_c   1.000
_cell.angle_alpha   90.00
_cell.angle_beta   90.00
_cell.angle_gamma   90.00
#
_symmetry.space_group_name_H-M   'P 1'
#
loop_
_entity.id
_entity.type
_entity.pdbx_description
1 polymer ?
#
loop_
_entity_poly.entity_id
_entity_poly.type
_entity_poly.pdbx_seq_one_letter_code
_entity_poly.pdbx_strand_id
1 'polypeptide(L)' 'MPSITVNVDDDLKERMNNHPEINWSEVTRQAIEEKIEALEVMDDLTESDVQELADKINESGRKRVDEEST' A
#
# COMPACT_ATOMS: atom_id res chain seq x y z
N MET A 1 -7.07 24.42 4.05
CA MET A 1 -6.47 23.20 3.49
C MET A 1 -5.17 22.95 4.25
N PRO A 2 -4.84 21.70 4.60
CA PRO A 2 -3.54 21.38 5.18
C PRO A 2 -2.43 21.70 4.17
N SER A 3 -1.29 22.19 4.66
CA SER A 3 -0.10 22.45 3.84
C SER A 3 1.08 21.65 4.38
N ILE A 4 1.89 21.13 3.47
CA ILE A 4 3.10 20.37 3.77
C ILE A 4 4.27 21.06 3.08
N THR A 5 5.40 21.18 3.76
CA THR A 5 6.65 21.68 3.20
C THR A 5 7.55 20.50 2.88
N VAL A 6 7.98 20.40 1.63
CA VAL A 6 8.88 19.35 1.16
C VAL A 6 10.27 19.95 0.95
N ASN A 7 11.28 19.31 1.53
CA ASN A 7 12.67 19.66 1.28
C ASN A 7 13.16 18.90 0.05
N VAL A 8 13.84 19.61 -0.84
CA VAL A 8 14.47 19.07 -2.05
C VAL A 8 15.87 19.66 -2.15
N ASP A 9 16.79 18.90 -2.73
CA ASP A 9 18.13 19.40 -3.03
C ASP A 9 18.10 20.51 -4.09
N ASP A 10 19.15 21.34 -4.10
CA ASP A 10 19.21 22.54 -4.94
C ASP A 10 19.12 22.22 -6.45
N ASP A 11 19.73 21.12 -6.90
CA ASP A 11 19.65 20.66 -8.30
C ASP A 11 18.21 20.37 -8.72
N LEU A 12 17.47 19.64 -7.88
CA LEU A 12 16.07 19.31 -8.16
C LEU A 12 15.22 20.58 -8.18
N LYS A 13 15.45 21.50 -7.25
CA LYS A 13 14.74 22.78 -7.21
C LYS A 13 15.00 23.63 -8.46
N GLU A 14 16.24 23.69 -8.95
CA GLU A 14 16.58 24.39 -10.18
C GLU A 14 15.84 23.79 -11.39
N ARG A 15 15.87 22.46 -11.51
CA ARG A 15 15.14 21.74 -12.57
C ARG A 15 13.64 21.99 -12.50
N MET A 16 13.06 22.03 -11.29
CA MET A 16 11.64 22.35 -11.11
C MET A 16 11.32 23.79 -11.53
N ASN A 17 12.18 24.75 -11.20
CA ASN A 17 12.00 26.16 -11.57
C ASN A 17 12.09 26.38 -13.09
N ASN A 18 12.85 25.55 -13.80
CA ASN A 18 12.93 25.58 -15.27
C ASN A 18 11.64 25.10 -15.96
N HIS A 19 10.72 24.49 -15.22
CA HIS A 19 9.43 24.00 -15.69
C HIS A 19 8.26 24.66 -14.94
N PRO A 20 8.04 25.97 -15.14
CA PRO A 20 7.00 26.72 -14.44
C PRO A 20 5.59 26.35 -14.91
N GLU A 21 5.44 25.68 -16.04
CA GLU A 21 4.14 25.14 -16.50
C GLU A 21 3.59 24.01 -15.62
N ILE A 22 4.43 23.39 -14.78
CA ILE A 22 4.05 22.24 -13.96
C ILE A 22 3.57 22.68 -12.59
N ASN A 23 2.38 22.22 -12.19
CA ASN A 23 1.88 22.39 -10.82
C ASN A 23 2.51 21.36 -9.88
N TRP A 24 3.70 21.67 -9.36
CA TRP A 24 4.44 20.78 -8.47
C TRP A 24 3.68 20.37 -7.19
N SER A 25 2.74 21.19 -6.71
CA SER A 25 1.89 20.83 -5.57
C SER A 25 0.93 19.69 -5.90
N GLU A 26 0.44 19.64 -7.14
CA GLU A 26 -0.44 18.57 -7.62
C GLU A 26 0.35 17.29 -7.89
N VAL A 27 1.51 17.40 -8.54
CA VAL A 27 2.44 16.27 -8.73
C VAL A 27 2.81 15.63 -7.39
N THR A 28 3.13 16.46 -6.39
CA THR A 28 3.47 15.96 -5.05
C THR A 28 2.28 15.27 -4.39
N ARG A 29 1.07 15.81 -4.55
CA ARG A 29 -0.14 15.20 -3.99
C ARG A 29 -0.40 13.82 -4.59
N GLN A 30 -0.34 13.70 -5.92
CA GLN A 30 -0.54 12.43 -6.61
C GLN A 30 0.48 11.39 -6.18
N ALA A 31 1.77 11.76 -6.15
CA ALA A 31 2.83 10.84 -5.71
C ALA A 31 2.64 10.34 -4.27
N ILE A 32 2.10 11.18 -3.36
CA ILE A 32 1.78 10.78 -1.99
C ILE A 32 0.58 9.84 -1.98
N GLU A 33 -0.50 10.16 -2.70
CA GLU A 33 -1.71 9.33 -2.79
C GLU A 33 -1.38 7.94 -3.33
N GLU A 34 -0.69 7.86 -4.47
CA GLU A 34 -0.25 6.60 -5.07
C GLU A 34 0.63 5.78 -4.12
N LYS A 35 1.49 6.44 -3.33
CA LYS A 35 2.36 5.75 -2.36
C LYS A 35 1.57 5.20 -1.19
N ILE A 36 0.55 5.93 -0.71
CA ILE A 36 -0.35 5.47 0.35
C ILE A 36 -1.16 4.28 -0.14
N GLU A 37 -1.82 4.38 -1.30
CA GLU A 37 -2.58 3.28 -1.88
C GLU A 37 -1.72 2.02 -2.07
N ALA A 38 -0.49 2.19 -2.56
CA ALA A 38 0.44 1.06 -2.72
C ALA A 38 0.82 0.41 -1.39
N LEU A 39 0.96 1.20 -0.30
CA LEU A 39 1.24 0.66 1.03
C LEU A 39 0.01 -0.02 1.63
N GLU A 40 -1.19 0.53 1.44
CA GLU A 40 -2.44 -0.05 1.93
C GLU A 40 -2.74 -1.39 1.24
N VAL A 41 -2.54 -1.49 -0.08
CA VAL A 41 -2.67 -2.77 -0.81
C VAL A 41 -1.66 -3.80 -0.28
N MET A 42 -0.43 -3.39 0.05
CA MET A 42 0.56 -4.30 0.63
C MET A 42 0.15 -4.75 2.03
N ASP A 43 -0.41 -3.86 2.84
CA ASP A 43 -0.85 -4.15 4.20
C ASP A 43 -2.05 -5.11 4.22
N ASP A 44 -3.03 -4.89 3.33
CA ASP A 44 -4.22 -5.74 3.14
C ASP A 44 -3.82 -7.17 2.72
N LEU A 45 -2.80 -7.31 1.87
CA LEU A 45 -2.20 -8.61 1.50
C LEU A 45 -1.41 -9.27 2.63
N THR A 46 -1.00 -8.52 3.67
CA THR A 46 -0.27 -9.10 4.81
C THR A 46 -1.18 -9.51 5.97
N GLU A 47 -2.34 -8.89 6.13
CA GLU A 47 -3.29 -9.21 7.21
C GLU A 47 -4.43 -10.14 6.77
N SER A 48 -4.96 -9.98 5.56
CA SER A 48 -6.14 -10.74 5.09
C SER A 48 -5.80 -12.13 4.54
N ASP A 49 -4.67 -12.31 3.85
CA ASP A 49 -4.33 -13.58 3.19
C ASP A 49 -3.91 -14.69 4.16
N VAL A 50 -3.35 -14.37 5.32
CA VAL A 50 -2.90 -15.39 6.28
C VAL A 50 -4.07 -15.92 7.12
N GLN A 51 -5.05 -15.08 7.44
CA GLN A 51 -6.22 -15.50 8.21
C GLN A 51 -7.19 -16.33 7.35
N GLU A 52 -7.50 -15.91 6.11
CA GLU A 52 -8.33 -16.74 5.21
C GLU A 52 -7.66 -18.09 4.87
N LEU A 53 -6.33 -18.12 4.72
CA LEU A 53 -5.61 -19.37 4.50
C LEU A 53 -5.60 -20.27 5.75
N ALA A 54 -5.47 -19.69 6.95
CA ALA A 54 -5.50 -20.43 8.21
C ALA A 54 -6.89 -21.05 8.48
N ASP A 55 -7.97 -20.30 8.24
CA ASP A 55 -9.34 -20.79 8.42
C ASP A 55 -9.67 -21.94 7.45
N LYS A 56 -9.23 -21.85 6.19
CA LYS A 56 -9.47 -22.88 5.16
C LYS A 56 -8.68 -24.17 5.40
N ILE A 57 -7.48 -24.08 5.99
CA ILE A 57 -6.67 -25.24 6.38
C ILE A 57 -7.30 -25.94 7.60
N ASN A 58 -7.87 -25.19 8.55
CA ASN A 58 -8.50 -25.74 9.75
C ASN A 58 -9.85 -26.44 9.44
N GLU A 59 -10.62 -25.91 8.48
CA GLU A 59 -11.85 -26.56 7.99
C GLU A 59 -11.55 -27.89 7.26
N SER A 60 -10.48 -27.93 6.48
CA SER A 60 -10.05 -29.14 5.75
C SER A 60 -9.46 -30.23 6.65
N GLY A 61 -8.88 -29.85 7.80
CA GLY A 61 -8.36 -30.78 8.80
C GLY A 61 -9.44 -31.51 9.60
N ARG A 62 -10.56 -30.84 9.89
CA ARG A 62 -11.68 -31.44 10.64
C ARG A 62 -12.48 -32.46 9.85
N LYS A 63 -12.54 -32.36 8.52
CA LYS A 63 -13.34 -33.30 7.71
C LYS A 63 -12.70 -34.68 7.53
N ARG A 64 -11.41 -34.85 7.86
CA ARG A 64 -10.67 -36.11 7.65
C ARG A 64 -10.52 -36.96 8.91
N VAL A 65 -10.86 -36.45 10.09
CA VAL A 65 -10.73 -37.19 11.35
C VAL A 65 -12.02 -37.92 11.76
N ASP A 66 -13.17 -37.53 11.23
CA ASP A 66 -14.46 -38.20 11.48
C ASP A 66 -14.73 -39.42 10.58
N GLU A 67 -13.93 -39.67 9.54
CA GLU A 67 -14.10 -40.85 8.65
C GLU A 67 -13.14 -42.03 8.99
N GLU A 68 -12.19 -41.85 9.91
CA GLU A 68 -11.22 -42.89 10.32
C GLU A 68 -11.39 -43.36 11.79
N SER A 69 -12.45 -42.94 12.47
CA SER A 69 -12.82 -43.45 13.79
C SER A 69 -14.29 -43.88 13.79
N THR A 70 -14.47 -45.15 13.41
CA THR A 70 -15.47 -46.13 13.89
C THR A 70 -16.80 -45.64 14.47
#